data_AF-A0A537EKV4-F1
#
_entry.id   AF-A0A537EKV4-F1
#
_cell.length_a   1.000
_cell.length_b   1.000
_cell.length_c   1.000
_cell.angle_alpha   90.00
_cell.angle_beta   90.00
_cell.angle_gamma   90.00
#
_symmetry.space_group_name_H-M   'P 1'
#
loop_
_entity.id
_entity.type
_entity.pdbx_description
1 polymer ?
#
loop_
_entity_poly.entity_id
_entity_poly.type
_entity_poly.pdbx_seq_one_letter_code
_entity_poly.pdbx_strand_id
1 'polypeptide(L)'
;KTTSIFKNAGGVLNRKYTAFLIVIGIFAIGAYNFSFVLVKANALGVDQATVPLVYAVLNVATVVAGLPSGLLADRIGKDKVLIGAFGLFALSAVASILTTSGVVLAFGIAFIYGLYLGTSDTVQRAVIPSLTAGELKGTAYALYYLLLGVCSLVANFLFGALWDQVSSTAAFSYSLVTSLAAVVGLTVLTVSWSKTRSPMPVAN
;
A
#
# COMPACT_ATOMS: atom_id res chain seq x y z
N LYS A 1 -9.88 -30.24 16.51
CA LYS A 1 -11.14 -29.47 16.34
C LYS A 1 -10.88 -28.34 15.36
N THR A 2 -11.14 -28.54 14.07
CA THR A 2 -10.94 -27.53 13.02
C THR A 2 -12.17 -26.62 13.00
N THR A 3 -12.21 -25.63 13.89
CA THR A 3 -13.22 -24.57 13.83
C THR A 3 -13.10 -23.88 12.47
N SER A 4 -14.19 -23.94 11.69
CA SER A 4 -14.33 -23.30 10.38
C SER A 4 -13.77 -21.88 10.39
N ILE A 5 -12.90 -21.57 9.42
CA ILE A 5 -12.24 -20.26 9.24
C ILE A 5 -13.27 -19.12 9.27
N PHE A 6 -14.48 -19.37 8.75
CA PHE A 6 -15.58 -18.40 8.73
C PHE A 6 -16.20 -18.13 10.11
N LYS A 7 -16.20 -19.10 11.03
CA LYS A 7 -16.66 -18.88 12.41
C LYS A 7 -15.66 -18.02 13.20
N ASN A 8 -14.38 -18.18 12.91
CA ASN A 8 -13.30 -17.39 13.52
C ASN A 8 -13.22 -15.96 12.95
N ALA A 9 -13.72 -15.72 11.74
CA ALA A 9 -13.73 -14.40 11.11
C ALA A 9 -14.50 -13.37 11.95
N GLY A 10 -15.67 -13.73 12.49
CA GLY A 10 -16.43 -12.87 13.40
C GLY A 10 -15.67 -12.49 14.68
N GLY A 11 -14.78 -13.37 15.16
CA GLY A 11 -13.93 -13.09 16.32
C GLY A 11 -12.73 -12.17 16.02
N VAL A 12 -12.32 -12.05 14.75
CA VAL A 12 -11.21 -11.17 14.35
C VAL A 12 -11.69 -9.73 14.08
N LEU A 13 -12.92 -9.58 13.60
CA LEU A 13 -13.53 -8.32 13.18
C LEU A 13 -13.91 -7.40 14.35
N ASN A 14 -12.93 -7.05 15.19
CA ASN A 14 -13.10 -5.97 16.15
C ASN A 14 -13.11 -4.61 15.44
N ARG A 15 -13.55 -3.56 16.14
CA ARG A 15 -13.68 -2.20 15.59
C ARG A 15 -12.37 -1.66 15.00
N LYS A 16 -11.22 -1.97 15.62
CA LYS A 16 -9.91 -1.46 15.18
C LYS A 16 -9.41 -2.17 13.92
N TYR A 17 -9.49 -3.51 13.91
CA TYR A 17 -9.10 -4.33 12.76
C TYR A 17 -10.01 -4.08 11.56
N THR A 18 -11.32 -3.94 11.77
CA THR A 18 -12.27 -3.61 10.70
C THR A 18 -12.01 -2.22 10.11
N ALA A 19 -11.77 -1.20 10.95
CA ALA A 19 -11.41 0.13 10.48
C ALA A 19 -10.09 0.13 9.69
N PHE A 20 -9.10 -0.64 10.14
CA PHE A 20 -7.85 -0.85 9.41
C PHE A 20 -8.11 -1.48 8.02
N LEU A 21 -8.87 -2.57 7.95
CA LEU A 21 -9.24 -3.21 6.68
C LEU A 21 -9.98 -2.27 5.74
N ILE A 22 -10.91 -1.44 6.24
CA ILE A 22 -11.62 -0.46 5.39
C ILE A 22 -10.65 0.51 4.74
N VAL A 23 -9.70 1.07 5.51
CA VAL A 23 -8.71 2.01 4.97
C VAL A 23 -7.78 1.35 3.98
N ILE A 24 -7.29 0.15 4.29
CA ILE A 24 -6.48 -0.63 3.35
C ILE A 24 -7.28 -0.97 2.08
N GLY A 25 -8.57 -1.30 2.20
CA GLY A 25 -9.44 -1.60 1.06
C GLY A 25 -9.64 -0.39 0.15
N ILE A 26 -9.90 0.79 0.72
CA ILE A 26 -10.01 2.06 -0.05
C ILE A 26 -8.72 2.33 -0.81
N PHE A 27 -7.57 2.18 -0.15
CA PHE A 27 -6.28 2.33 -0.79
C PHE A 27 -6.05 1.28 -1.90
N ALA A 28 -6.33 0.01 -1.61
CA ALA A 28 -6.05 -1.12 -2.48
C ALA A 28 -6.91 -1.13 -3.75
N ILE A 29 -8.12 -0.55 -3.73
CA ILE A 29 -8.97 -0.35 -4.92
C ILE A 29 -8.36 0.70 -5.88
N GLY A 30 -7.50 1.56 -5.36
CA GLY A 30 -6.76 2.55 -6.13
C GLY A 30 -5.34 2.14 -6.51
N ALA A 31 -4.75 1.21 -5.75
CA ALA A 31 -3.37 0.80 -5.91
C ALA A 31 -3.20 -0.15 -7.10
N TYR A 32 -2.60 0.36 -8.18
CA TYR A 32 -2.29 -0.42 -9.37
C TYR A 32 -1.08 -1.35 -9.15
N ASN A 33 -0.92 -2.37 -10.00
CA ASN A 33 0.21 -3.29 -9.95
C ASN A 33 1.49 -2.70 -10.53
N PHE A 34 2.66 -3.14 -10.05
CA PHE A 34 3.97 -2.71 -10.56
C PHE A 34 4.13 -2.84 -12.09
N SER A 35 3.40 -3.77 -12.71
CA SER A 35 3.40 -3.97 -14.16
C SER A 35 3.05 -2.68 -14.93
N PHE A 36 2.14 -1.85 -14.41
CA PHE A 36 1.80 -0.56 -15.03
C PHE A 36 2.93 0.46 -14.96
N VAL A 37 3.83 0.36 -13.97
CA VAL A 37 5.06 1.17 -13.93
C VAL A 37 6.00 0.76 -15.05
N LEU A 38 6.08 -0.54 -15.35
CA LEU A 38 6.91 -1.04 -16.45
C LEU A 38 6.34 -0.64 -17.82
N VAL A 39 5.02 -0.70 -17.97
CA VAL A 39 4.33 -0.19 -19.17
C VAL A 39 4.58 1.32 -19.32
N LYS A 40 4.47 2.09 -18.23
CA LYS A 40 4.81 3.52 -18.24
C LYS A 40 6.26 3.75 -18.61
N ALA A 41 7.20 2.95 -18.10
CA ALA A 41 8.61 3.06 -18.44
C ALA A 41 8.85 2.90 -19.94
N ASN A 42 8.22 1.89 -20.56
CA ASN A 42 8.29 1.70 -22.00
C ASN A 42 7.68 2.90 -22.76
N ALA A 43 6.54 3.41 -22.32
CA ALA A 43 5.93 4.62 -22.88
C ALA A 43 6.79 5.90 -22.72
N LEU A 44 7.70 5.93 -21.74
CA LEU A 44 8.67 7.01 -21.54
C LEU A 44 9.94 6.88 -22.42
N GLY A 45 10.01 5.85 -23.27
CA GLY A 45 11.11 5.60 -24.21
C GLY A 45 12.13 4.58 -23.73
N VAL A 46 11.86 3.82 -22.66
CA VAL A 46 12.70 2.67 -22.27
C VAL A 46 12.50 1.54 -23.28
N ASP A 47 13.58 1.13 -23.92
CA ASP A 47 13.56 0.01 -24.87
C ASP A 47 13.07 -1.29 -24.21
N GLN A 48 12.34 -2.11 -24.95
CA GLN A 48 11.72 -3.33 -24.43
C GLN A 48 12.76 -4.30 -23.83
N ALA A 49 13.96 -4.37 -24.39
CA ALA A 49 15.03 -5.21 -23.84
C ALA A 49 15.58 -4.68 -22.51
N THR A 50 15.39 -3.40 -22.20
CA THR A 50 15.87 -2.74 -20.97
C THR A 50 14.81 -2.61 -19.89
N VAL A 51 13.53 -2.87 -20.18
CA VAL A 51 12.44 -2.91 -19.17
C VAL A 51 12.76 -3.83 -17.98
N PRO A 52 13.38 -5.01 -18.13
CA PRO A 52 13.81 -5.82 -17.00
C PRO A 52 14.75 -5.11 -16.02
N LEU A 53 15.57 -4.15 -16.48
CA LEU A 53 16.42 -3.35 -15.61
C LEU A 53 15.60 -2.37 -14.76
N VAL A 54 14.53 -1.80 -15.32
CA VAL A 54 13.58 -0.97 -14.56
C VAL A 54 12.93 -1.80 -13.46
N TYR A 55 12.54 -3.03 -13.78
CA TYR A 55 12.00 -3.97 -12.79
C TYR A 55 13.04 -4.35 -11.74
N ALA A 56 14.32 -4.52 -12.12
CA ALA A 56 15.40 -4.76 -11.16
C ALA A 56 15.56 -3.58 -10.19
N VAL A 57 15.55 -2.33 -10.67
CA VAL A 57 15.61 -1.14 -9.82
C VAL A 57 14.43 -1.06 -8.86
N LEU A 58 13.22 -1.36 -9.33
CA LEU A 58 12.03 -1.44 -8.49
C LEU A 58 12.20 -2.48 -7.36
N ASN A 59 12.72 -3.67 -7.66
CA ASN A 59 12.94 -4.71 -6.66
C ASN A 59 14.06 -4.36 -5.68
N VAL A 60 15.15 -3.76 -6.17
CA VAL A 60 16.23 -3.26 -5.30
C VAL A 60 15.68 -2.23 -4.32
N ALA A 61 14.91 -1.24 -4.80
CA ALA A 61 14.25 -0.27 -3.94
C ALA A 61 13.31 -0.91 -2.93
N THR A 62 12.55 -1.93 -3.35
CA THR A 62 11.65 -2.70 -2.48
C THR A 62 12.41 -3.38 -1.33
N VAL A 63 13.51 -4.07 -1.64
CA VAL A 63 14.33 -4.75 -0.64
C VAL A 63 15.02 -3.75 0.29
N VAL A 64 15.60 -2.68 -0.27
CA VAL A 64 16.28 -1.63 0.50
C VAL A 64 15.31 -0.90 1.43
N ALA A 65 14.06 -0.67 1.02
CA ALA A 65 13.06 -0.05 1.87
C ALA A 65 12.50 -0.98 2.96
N GLY A 66 12.45 -2.29 2.71
CA GLY A 66 11.81 -3.27 3.60
C GLY A 66 12.33 -3.23 5.04
N LEU A 67 13.60 -3.59 5.27
CA LEU A 67 14.16 -3.63 6.63
C LEU A 67 14.15 -2.27 7.35
N PRO A 68 14.62 -1.16 6.75
CA PRO A 68 14.60 0.15 7.40
C PRO A 68 13.19 0.63 7.72
N SER A 69 12.21 0.36 6.86
CA SER A 69 10.82 0.77 7.11
C SER A 69 10.22 0.09 8.34
N GLY A 70 10.54 -1.19 8.56
CA GLY A 70 10.13 -1.93 9.77
C GLY A 70 10.74 -1.32 11.03
N LEU A 71 12.05 -1.08 11.03
CA LEU A 71 12.76 -0.43 12.14
C LEU A 71 12.24 0.98 12.41
N LEU A 72 11.97 1.74 11.36
CA LEU A 72 11.39 3.08 11.47
C LEU A 72 9.98 3.02 12.06
N ALA A 73 9.15 2.07 11.62
CA ALA A 73 7.79 1.87 12.10
C ALA A 73 7.74 1.48 13.58
N ASP A 74 8.74 0.73 14.06
CA ASP A 74 8.86 0.43 15.48
C ASP A 74 9.31 1.64 16.32
N ARG A 75 10.05 2.59 15.75
CA ARG A 75 10.50 3.81 16.43
C ARG A 75 9.46 4.93 16.47
N ILE A 76 8.89 5.30 15.32
CA ILE A 76 7.99 6.47 15.20
C ILE A 76 6.51 6.11 15.15
N GLY A 77 6.20 4.81 15.08
CA GLY A 77 4.84 4.26 15.01
C GLY A 77 4.48 3.80 13.59
N LYS A 78 3.86 2.62 13.53
CA LYS A 78 3.47 1.94 12.28
C LYS A 78 2.56 2.80 11.41
N ASP A 79 1.63 3.51 12.03
CA ASP A 79 0.65 4.28 11.26
C ASP A 79 1.30 5.47 10.53
N LYS A 80 2.28 6.14 11.15
CA LYS A 80 2.99 7.27 10.52
C LYS A 80 3.81 6.81 9.32
N VAL A 81 4.48 5.67 9.44
CA VAL A 81 5.26 5.09 8.34
C VAL A 81 4.35 4.62 7.21
N LEU A 82 3.18 4.06 7.55
CA LEU A 82 2.19 3.67 6.54
C LEU A 82 1.62 4.87 5.77
N ILE A 83 1.35 5.99 6.46
CA ILE A 83 0.99 7.26 5.80
C ILE A 83 2.10 7.70 4.84
N GLY A 84 3.37 7.61 5.26
CA GLY A 84 4.53 7.90 4.41
C GLY A 84 4.59 6.99 3.18
N ALA A 85 4.30 5.70 3.33
CA ALA A 85 4.24 4.75 2.22
C ALA A 85 3.17 5.14 1.19
N PHE A 86 1.96 5.50 1.65
CA PHE A 86 0.91 5.99 0.75
C PHE A 86 1.29 7.32 0.08
N GLY A 87 2.04 8.17 0.78
CA GLY A 87 2.66 9.36 0.20
C GLY A 87 3.67 9.04 -0.91
N LEU A 88 4.52 8.02 -0.74
CA LEU A 88 5.43 7.55 -1.79
C LEU A 88 4.67 7.02 -3.01
N PHE A 89 3.58 6.28 -2.80
CA PHE A 89 2.71 5.86 -3.90
C PHE A 89 2.12 7.06 -4.64
N ALA A 90 1.53 8.02 -3.92
CA ALA A 90 0.99 9.25 -4.49
C ALA A 90 2.07 10.03 -5.27
N LEU A 91 3.29 10.12 -4.73
CA LEU A 91 4.42 10.76 -5.40
C LEU A 91 4.79 10.04 -6.71
N SER A 92 4.78 8.70 -6.71
CA SER A 92 5.04 7.93 -7.93
C SER A 92 3.95 8.16 -8.99
N ALA A 93 2.69 8.29 -8.58
CA ALA A 93 1.58 8.61 -9.48
C ALA A 93 1.70 10.03 -10.05
N VAL A 94 2.00 11.03 -9.21
CA VAL A 94 2.26 12.41 -9.66
C VAL A 94 3.43 12.46 -10.64
N ALA A 95 4.55 11.80 -10.33
CA ALA A 95 5.70 11.74 -11.22
C ALA A 95 5.33 11.09 -12.57
N SER A 96 4.48 10.06 -12.56
CA SER A 96 3.99 9.41 -13.76
C SER A 96 3.03 10.28 -14.59
N ILE A 97 2.26 11.15 -13.95
CA ILE A 97 1.36 12.12 -14.61
C ILE A 97 2.18 13.22 -15.28
N LEU A 98 3.15 13.80 -14.57
CA LEU A 98 3.92 14.94 -15.05
C LEU A 98 4.96 14.58 -16.11
N THR A 99 5.37 13.31 -16.17
CA THR A 99 6.41 12.86 -17.10
C THR A 99 5.82 12.28 -18.36
N THR A 100 6.16 12.88 -19.50
CA THR A 100 5.77 12.44 -20.84
C THR A 100 6.88 11.68 -21.58
N SER A 101 8.15 11.97 -21.31
CA SER A 101 9.30 11.27 -21.90
C SER A 101 10.53 11.33 -20.98
N GLY A 102 11.38 10.29 -21.02
CA GLY A 102 12.68 10.32 -20.34
C GLY A 102 13.01 8.99 -19.66
N VAL A 103 13.99 8.27 -20.21
CA VAL A 103 14.47 6.98 -19.69
C VAL A 103 14.90 7.09 -18.22
N VAL A 104 15.68 8.12 -17.86
CA VAL A 104 16.15 8.33 -16.48
C VAL A 104 14.98 8.52 -15.51
N LEU A 105 13.95 9.25 -15.93
CA LEU A 105 12.76 9.49 -15.11
C LEU A 105 11.94 8.21 -14.90
N ALA A 106 11.91 7.30 -15.88
CA ALA A 106 11.28 5.99 -15.73
C ALA A 106 11.92 5.16 -14.60
N PHE A 107 13.26 5.14 -14.51
CA PHE A 107 13.97 4.51 -13.40
C PHE A 107 13.67 5.18 -12.06
N GLY A 108 13.59 6.52 -12.04
CA GLY A 108 13.20 7.28 -10.84
C GLY A 108 11.79 6.92 -10.34
N ILE A 109 10.81 6.85 -11.24
CA ILE A 109 9.44 6.44 -10.91
C ILE A 109 9.43 5.01 -10.36
N ALA A 110 10.12 4.09 -11.01
CA ALA A 110 10.23 2.70 -10.58
C ALA A 110 10.90 2.56 -9.21
N PHE A 111 11.93 3.37 -8.93
CA PHE A 111 12.59 3.42 -7.63
C PHE A 111 11.62 3.91 -6.54
N ILE A 112 10.95 5.05 -6.74
CA ILE A 112 9.97 5.59 -5.76
C ILE A 112 8.83 4.59 -5.51
N TYR A 113 8.32 3.97 -6.57
CA TYR A 113 7.28 2.97 -6.46
C TYR A 113 7.76 1.72 -5.70
N GLY A 114 9.00 1.27 -5.93
CA GLY A 114 9.62 0.18 -5.18
C GLY A 114 9.80 0.51 -3.69
N LEU A 115 10.20 1.75 -3.36
CA LEU A 115 10.25 2.19 -1.96
C LEU A 115 8.87 2.10 -1.28
N TYR A 116 7.82 2.52 -1.99
CA TYR A 116 6.44 2.38 -1.53
C TYR A 116 6.10 0.90 -1.28
N LEU A 117 6.32 0.01 -2.25
CA LEU A 117 6.01 -1.41 -2.13
C LEU A 117 6.68 -2.03 -0.89
N GLY A 118 7.99 -1.83 -0.75
CA GLY A 118 8.75 -2.39 0.36
C GLY A 118 8.30 -1.87 1.73
N THR A 119 8.01 -0.56 1.81
CA THR A 119 7.54 0.09 3.03
C THR A 119 6.13 -0.37 3.40
N SER A 120 5.21 -0.35 2.42
CA SER A 120 3.80 -0.68 2.61
C SER A 120 3.62 -2.14 3.05
N ASP A 121 4.22 -3.08 2.32
CA ASP A 121 4.06 -4.51 2.62
C ASP A 121 4.64 -4.88 3.99
N THR A 122 5.79 -4.30 4.35
CA THR A 122 6.42 -4.53 5.65
C THR A 122 5.55 -3.99 6.79
N VAL A 123 5.10 -2.74 6.68
CA VAL A 123 4.39 -2.07 7.77
C VAL A 123 2.97 -2.57 7.92
N GLN A 124 2.22 -2.78 6.82
CA GLN A 124 0.84 -3.29 6.89
C GLN A 124 0.80 -4.66 7.57
N ARG A 125 1.72 -5.57 7.21
CA ARG A 125 1.81 -6.89 7.84
C ARG A 125 2.20 -6.80 9.32
N ALA A 126 3.04 -5.84 9.69
CA ALA A 126 3.43 -5.63 11.09
C ALA A 126 2.30 -5.07 11.97
N VAL A 127 1.27 -4.44 11.39
CA VAL A 127 0.09 -3.92 12.12
C VAL A 127 -0.89 -5.05 12.48
N ILE A 128 -1.04 -6.07 11.64
CA ILE A 128 -2.06 -7.11 11.82
C ILE A 128 -1.98 -7.83 13.19
N PRO A 129 -0.79 -8.27 13.67
CA PRO A 129 -0.67 -8.95 14.96
C PRO A 129 -1.01 -8.09 16.17
N SER A 130 -0.93 -6.75 16.08
CA SER A 130 -1.24 -5.86 17.20
C SER A 130 -2.74 -5.58 17.34
N LEU A 131 -3.52 -5.85 16.28
CA LEU A 131 -4.98 -5.66 16.25
C LEU A 131 -5.76 -6.96 16.48
N THR A 132 -5.07 -8.10 16.64
CA THR A 132 -5.70 -9.42 16.64
C THR A 132 -5.18 -10.31 17.78
N ALA A 133 -6.06 -11.13 18.34
CA ALA A 133 -5.69 -12.09 19.39
C ALA A 133 -4.75 -13.16 18.82
N GLY A 134 -3.84 -13.68 19.67
CA GLY A 134 -2.79 -14.63 19.27
C GLY A 134 -3.31 -15.84 18.48
N GLU A 135 -4.42 -16.41 18.92
CA GLU A 135 -5.06 -17.60 18.33
C GLU A 135 -5.73 -17.33 16.96
N LEU A 136 -5.97 -16.07 16.61
CA LEU A 136 -6.73 -15.65 15.43
C LEU A 136 -5.87 -15.03 14.32
N LYS A 137 -4.54 -14.98 14.49
CA LYS A 137 -3.61 -14.34 13.54
C LYS A 137 -3.70 -14.95 12.13
N GLY A 138 -3.85 -16.27 12.02
CA GLY A 138 -3.99 -16.95 10.72
C GLY A 138 -5.21 -16.46 9.94
N THR A 139 -6.36 -16.37 10.60
CA THR A 139 -7.61 -15.84 10.02
C THR A 139 -7.47 -14.36 9.66
N ALA A 140 -6.77 -13.58 10.48
CA ALA A 140 -6.52 -12.16 10.20
C ALA A 140 -5.67 -11.95 8.94
N TYR A 141 -4.58 -12.71 8.78
CA TYR A 141 -3.81 -12.65 7.53
C TYR A 141 -4.64 -13.13 6.34
N ALA A 142 -5.46 -14.17 6.50
CA ALA A 142 -6.32 -14.66 5.43
C ALA A 142 -7.32 -13.60 4.96
N LEU A 143 -8.04 -12.93 5.89
CA LEU A 143 -8.97 -11.85 5.55
C LEU A 143 -8.27 -10.65 4.90
N TYR A 144 -7.09 -10.28 5.42
CA TYR A 144 -6.27 -9.22 4.85
C TYR A 144 -5.85 -9.51 3.41
N TYR A 145 -5.30 -10.69 3.13
CA TYR A 145 -4.89 -11.06 1.78
C TYR A 145 -6.07 -11.28 0.83
N LEU A 146 -7.20 -11.78 1.35
CA LEU A 146 -8.43 -11.89 0.56
C LEU A 146 -8.91 -10.50 0.12
N LEU A 147 -8.93 -9.53 1.04
CA LEU A 147 -9.27 -8.15 0.74
C LEU A 147 -8.31 -7.58 -0.31
N LEU A 148 -6.99 -7.69 -0.09
CA LEU A 148 -6.00 -7.20 -1.05
C LEU A 148 -6.17 -7.86 -2.42
N GLY A 149 -6.42 -9.17 -2.49
CA GLY A 149 -6.66 -9.89 -3.73
C GLY A 149 -7.86 -9.33 -4.49
N VAL A 150 -9.02 -9.24 -3.83
CA VAL A 150 -10.26 -8.71 -4.43
C VAL A 150 -10.08 -7.25 -4.86
N CYS A 151 -9.55 -6.40 -3.98
CA CYS A 151 -9.30 -4.99 -4.29
C CYS A 151 -8.30 -4.84 -5.44
N SER A 152 -7.23 -5.63 -5.48
CA SER A 152 -6.23 -5.57 -6.55
C SER A 152 -6.82 -5.98 -7.90
N LEU A 153 -7.73 -6.96 -7.94
CA LEU A 153 -8.40 -7.35 -9.18
C LEU A 153 -9.22 -6.18 -9.74
N VAL A 154 -10.03 -5.56 -8.88
CA VAL A 154 -10.85 -4.38 -9.24
C VAL A 154 -9.96 -3.22 -9.65
N ALA A 155 -8.90 -2.92 -8.87
CA ALA A 155 -7.98 -1.83 -9.13
C ALA A 155 -7.28 -1.97 -10.47
N ASN A 156 -6.71 -3.14 -10.76
CA ASN A 156 -5.99 -3.38 -12.01
C ASN A 156 -6.92 -3.38 -13.22
N PHE A 157 -8.14 -3.90 -13.06
CA PHE A 157 -9.16 -3.82 -14.12
C PHE A 157 -9.55 -2.37 -14.42
N LEU A 158 -9.89 -1.59 -13.40
CA LEU A 158 -10.26 -0.18 -13.57
C LEU A 158 -9.10 0.65 -14.11
N PHE A 159 -7.90 0.43 -13.59
CA PHE A 159 -6.70 1.15 -14.01
C PHE A 159 -6.36 0.85 -15.48
N GLY A 160 -6.40 -0.43 -15.88
CA GLY A 160 -6.21 -0.83 -17.28
C GLY A 160 -7.29 -0.25 -18.20
N ALA A 161 -8.57 -0.34 -17.80
CA ALA A 161 -9.66 0.23 -18.58
C ALA A 161 -9.52 1.75 -18.77
N LEU A 162 -9.14 2.48 -17.72
CA LEU A 162 -8.86 3.92 -17.79
C LEU A 162 -7.66 4.23 -18.69
N TRP A 163 -6.61 3.41 -18.61
CA TRP A 163 -5.40 3.57 -19.41
C TRP A 163 -5.71 3.42 -20.91
N ASP A 164 -6.42 2.36 -21.26
CA ASP A 164 -6.70 1.98 -22.64
C ASP A 164 -7.79 2.84 -23.29
N GLN A 165 -8.85 3.19 -22.54
CA GLN A 165 -10.00 3.90 -23.10
C GLN A 165 -9.92 5.43 -22.98
N VAL A 166 -9.16 5.95 -22.01
CA VAL A 166 -9.09 7.39 -21.73
C VAL A 166 -7.67 7.91 -21.91
N SER A 167 -6.74 7.53 -21.02
CA SER A 167 -5.31 7.83 -21.10
C SER A 167 -4.56 7.29 -19.88
N SER A 168 -3.24 7.14 -20.01
CA SER A 168 -2.35 6.87 -18.88
C SER A 168 -2.50 7.90 -17.74
N THR A 169 -2.63 9.19 -18.08
CA THR A 169 -2.79 10.27 -17.10
C THR A 169 -4.07 10.13 -16.28
N ALA A 170 -5.19 9.74 -16.91
CA ALA A 170 -6.45 9.52 -16.21
C ALA A 170 -6.34 8.34 -15.22
N ALA A 171 -5.69 7.24 -15.63
CA ALA A 171 -5.46 6.08 -14.77
C ALA A 171 -4.63 6.44 -13.53
N PHE A 172 -3.50 7.13 -13.69
CA PHE A 172 -2.69 7.58 -12.55
C PHE A 172 -3.41 8.60 -11.67
N SER A 173 -4.23 9.48 -12.24
CA SER A 173 -5.00 10.47 -11.49
C SER A 173 -6.05 9.81 -10.60
N TYR A 174 -6.72 8.77 -11.10
CA TYR A 174 -7.64 7.95 -10.30
C TYR A 174 -6.92 7.38 -9.07
N SER A 175 -5.77 6.74 -9.27
CA SER A 175 -4.96 6.17 -8.20
C SER A 175 -4.44 7.21 -7.21
N LEU A 176 -4.11 8.40 -7.69
CA LEU A 176 -3.73 9.53 -6.85
C LEU A 176 -4.88 9.95 -5.92
N VAL A 177 -6.10 10.13 -6.45
CA VAL A 177 -7.25 10.54 -5.64
C VAL A 177 -7.57 9.49 -4.57
N THR A 178 -7.60 8.21 -4.94
CA THR A 178 -7.86 7.12 -3.99
C THR A 178 -6.79 7.00 -2.92
N SER A 179 -5.51 7.21 -3.27
CA SER A 179 -4.42 7.16 -2.28
C SER A 179 -4.46 8.33 -1.32
N LEU A 180 -4.79 9.53 -1.79
CA LEU A 180 -5.00 10.70 -0.93
C LEU A 180 -6.21 10.50 0.01
N ALA A 181 -7.31 9.94 -0.48
CA ALA A 181 -8.46 9.59 0.35
C ALA A 181 -8.08 8.59 1.46
N ALA A 182 -7.27 7.58 1.14
CA ALA A 182 -6.77 6.64 2.13
C ALA A 182 -5.82 7.28 3.15
N VAL A 183 -4.95 8.20 2.74
CA VAL A 183 -4.10 8.99 3.65
C VAL A 183 -4.95 9.80 4.62
N VAL A 184 -5.99 10.47 4.13
CA VAL A 184 -6.94 11.22 4.98
C VAL A 184 -7.67 10.27 5.93
N GLY A 185 -8.16 9.13 5.43
CA GLY A 185 -8.82 8.12 6.27
C GLY A 185 -7.91 7.60 7.38
N LEU A 186 -6.67 7.26 7.06
CA LEU A 186 -5.68 6.75 8.02
C LEU A 186 -5.28 7.82 9.05
N THR A 187 -5.07 9.06 8.63
CA THR A 187 -4.77 10.17 9.56
C THR A 187 -5.93 10.44 10.52
N VAL A 188 -7.18 10.40 10.05
CA VAL A 188 -8.36 10.52 10.93
C VAL A 188 -8.43 9.37 11.93
N LEU A 189 -8.21 8.12 11.49
CA LEU A 189 -8.23 6.96 12.39
C LEU A 189 -7.13 7.02 13.45
N THR A 190 -5.92 7.41 13.07
CA THR A 190 -4.78 7.49 13.99
C THR A 190 -4.98 8.56 15.05
N VAL A 191 -5.50 9.73 14.67
CA VAL A 191 -5.88 10.79 15.62
C VAL A 191 -6.99 10.29 16.56
N SER A 192 -7.98 9.57 16.04
CA SER A 192 -9.04 8.99 16.86
C SER A 192 -8.52 7.96 17.87
N TRP A 193 -7.54 7.13 17.49
CA TRP A 193 -6.97 6.11 18.37
C TRP A 193 -6.01 6.69 19.41
N SER A 194 -5.29 7.76 19.06
CA SER A 194 -4.42 8.50 19.98
C SER A 194 -5.22 9.11 21.13
N LYS A 195 -6.41 9.65 20.87
CA LYS A 195 -7.28 10.25 21.91
C LYS A 195 -7.81 9.24 22.94
N THR A 196 -7.84 7.95 22.62
CA THR A 196 -8.26 6.87 23.52
C THR A 196 -7.12 6.23 24.32
N ARG A 197 -5.86 6.64 24.14
CA ARG A 197 -4.76 6.22 25.02
C ARG A 197 -4.76 7.09 26.27
N SER A 198 -5.47 6.66 27.31
CA SER A 198 -5.27 7.20 28.65
C SER A 198 -3.79 7.05 29.03
N PRO A 199 -3.13 8.07 29.59
CA PRO A 199 -1.78 7.90 30.12
C PRO A 199 -1.82 6.79 31.19
N MET A 200 -0.89 5.83 31.11
CA MET A 200 -0.75 4.82 32.15
C MET A 200 -0.48 5.53 33.49
N PRO A 201 -1.06 5.06 34.60
CA PRO A 201 -0.67 5.56 35.91
C PRO A 201 0.85 5.35 36.03
N VAL A 202 1.58 6.43 36.28
CA VAL A 202 2.98 6.34 36.69
C VAL A 202 2.95 5.62 38.03
N ALA A 203 3.45 4.38 38.06
CA ALA A 203 3.70 3.69 39.32
C ALA A 203 4.81 4.48 40.03
N ASN A 204 4.42 5.23 41.06
CA ASN A 204 5.33 5.85 42.03
C ASN A 204 5.90 4.80 42.96
#